data_AF-A0A8H7Y909-F1
#
_entry.id   AF-A0A8H7Y909-F1
#
_cell.length_a   1.000
_cell.length_b   1.000
_cell.length_c   1.000
_cell.angle_alpha   90.00
_cell.angle_beta   90.00
_cell.angle_gamma   90.00
#
_symmetry.space_group_name_H-M   'P 1'
#
loop_
_entity.id
_entity.type
_entity.pdbx_description
1 polymer ?
#
loop_
_entity_poly.entity_id
_entity_poly.type
_entity_poly.pdbx_seq_one_letter_code
_entity_poly.pdbx_strand_id
1 'polypeptide(L)'
;MVLLTTIDVACNAVWGEEMWITYRERPGGVAQYIKTEVSVGYETLGSVSVVGSVFMGDALLIYRLFLVYGRSFVVILLPALAYMVGFALAIQQLVLAGKPNGDFFGKDSVRLAVAYYSITICLNIVVTVFICVRLFRLSRRFSKTLGKENGQIYGGAAAILIESAAPYSLLGIMYLIPFSLEYGTGILFGQLWSKMSGIAPLLIILRVVNGRAWSEDGTQIRTPLTFLPPDVTTIPSPLHSVAFLGQNRSSLEHSSSKHFAP
;
A
#
# COMPACT_ATOMS: atom_id res chain seq x y z
N MET A 1 -7.01 2.82 6.27
CA MET A 1 -6.51 3.73 5.21
C MET A 1 -7.62 4.53 4.57
N VAL A 2 -8.48 3.95 3.72
CA VAL A 2 -9.53 4.72 3.01
C VAL A 2 -10.37 5.59 3.95
N LEU A 3 -10.88 5.00 5.05
CA LEU A 3 -11.65 5.75 6.05
C LEU A 3 -10.88 6.94 6.64
N LEU A 4 -9.60 6.77 6.96
CA LEU A 4 -8.76 7.84 7.52
C LEU A 4 -8.50 8.93 6.48
N THR A 5 -8.29 8.57 5.21
CA THR A 5 -8.16 9.54 4.11
C THR A 5 -9.48 10.28 3.88
N THR A 6 -10.63 9.62 4.02
CA THR A 6 -11.94 10.26 3.92
C THR A 6 -12.17 11.26 5.05
N ILE A 7 -11.82 10.89 6.29
CA ILE A 7 -11.89 11.80 7.45
C ILE A 7 -11.01 13.02 7.20
N ASP A 8 -9.77 12.81 6.76
CA ASP A 8 -8.85 13.90 6.42
C ASP A 8 -9.42 14.82 5.33
N VAL A 9 -9.99 14.28 4.25
CA VAL A 9 -10.66 15.08 3.20
C VAL A 9 -11.84 15.87 3.77
N ALA A 10 -12.67 15.27 4.63
CA ALA A 10 -13.81 15.93 5.23
C ALA A 10 -13.39 17.10 6.15
N CYS A 11 -12.38 16.89 7.00
CA CYS A 11 -11.82 17.95 7.84
C CYS A 11 -11.27 19.11 7.01
N ASN A 12 -10.47 18.81 5.97
CA ASN A 12 -9.93 19.85 5.08
C ASN A 12 -11.04 20.61 4.31
N ALA A 13 -12.16 19.95 3.99
CA ALA A 13 -13.29 20.60 3.32
C ALA A 13 -13.96 21.64 4.24
N VAL A 14 -14.22 21.27 5.49
CA VAL A 14 -14.77 22.18 6.51
C VAL A 14 -13.80 23.33 6.79
N TRP A 15 -12.51 23.03 6.90
CA TRP A 15 -11.49 24.06 7.08
C TRP A 15 -11.42 25.04 5.90
N GLY A 16 -11.54 24.53 4.67
CA GLY A 16 -11.63 25.36 3.48
C GLY A 16 -12.87 26.25 3.49
N GLU A 17 -14.03 25.73 3.89
CA GLU A 17 -15.26 26.51 4.01
C GLU A 17 -15.10 27.66 5.01
N GLU A 18 -14.63 27.37 6.22
CA GLU A 18 -14.41 28.38 7.26
C GLU A 18 -13.40 29.45 6.83
N MET A 19 -12.32 29.03 6.16
CA MET A 19 -11.25 29.92 5.71
C MET A 19 -11.67 30.83 4.54
N TRP A 20 -12.38 30.30 3.54
CA TRP A 20 -12.70 31.01 2.31
C TRP A 20 -14.08 31.66 2.28
N ILE A 21 -15.02 31.19 3.11
CA ILE A 21 -16.41 31.66 3.13
C ILE A 21 -16.70 32.39 4.45
N THR A 22 -16.64 31.70 5.59
CA THR A 22 -17.11 32.24 6.88
C THR A 22 -16.23 33.38 7.40
N TYR A 23 -14.90 33.19 7.37
CA TYR A 23 -13.95 34.13 7.97
C TYR A 23 -13.15 34.94 6.96
N ARG A 24 -13.62 35.00 5.71
CA ARG A 24 -12.97 35.73 4.62
C ARG A 24 -12.70 37.19 4.94
N GLU A 25 -13.63 37.86 5.62
CA GLU A 25 -13.59 39.30 5.89
C GLU A 25 -12.88 39.67 7.20
N ARG A 26 -12.35 38.71 7.97
CA ARG A 26 -11.56 39.02 9.17
C ARG A 26 -10.31 39.83 8.80
N PRO A 27 -9.87 40.79 9.65
CA PRO A 27 -8.64 41.54 9.41
C PRO A 27 -7.45 40.58 9.25
N GLY A 28 -6.73 40.72 8.13
CA GLY A 28 -5.63 39.86 7.66
C GLY A 28 -6.02 38.63 6.83
N GLY A 29 -7.31 38.42 6.61
CA GLY A 29 -7.85 37.45 5.66
C GLY A 29 -7.35 36.01 5.86
N VAL A 30 -7.31 35.27 4.75
CA VAL A 30 -6.95 33.84 4.68
C VAL A 30 -5.58 33.56 5.30
N ALA A 31 -4.59 34.42 5.06
CA ALA A 31 -3.23 34.21 5.56
C ALA A 31 -3.12 34.33 7.09
N GLN A 32 -3.94 35.19 7.71
CA GLN A 32 -3.97 35.31 9.16
C GLN A 32 -4.80 34.16 9.79
N TYR A 33 -5.87 33.72 9.14
CA TYR A 33 -6.64 32.53 9.57
C TYR A 33 -5.75 31.27 9.64
N ILE A 34 -4.95 31.02 8.60
CA ILE A 34 -3.98 29.90 8.55
C ILE A 34 -2.97 29.92 9.71
N LYS A 35 -2.66 31.09 10.29
CA LYS A 35 -1.69 31.20 11.40
C LYS A 35 -2.34 31.12 12.78
N THR A 36 -3.62 31.49 12.88
CA THR A 36 -4.27 31.70 14.19
C THR A 36 -5.18 30.53 14.58
N GLU A 37 -5.70 29.79 13.60
CA GLU A 37 -6.68 28.70 13.80
C GLU A 37 -6.09 27.32 13.43
N VAL A 38 -4.80 27.10 13.70
CA VAL A 38 -4.12 25.80 13.45
C VAL A 38 -4.50 24.75 14.51
N SER A 39 -4.97 25.19 15.68
CA SER A 39 -5.22 24.37 16.87
C SER A 39 -6.72 24.16 17.13
N VAL A 40 -7.54 24.02 16.09
CA VAL A 40 -8.95 23.64 16.26
C VAL A 40 -9.05 22.10 16.28
N GLY A 41 -9.94 21.56 17.12
CA GLY A 41 -10.02 20.11 17.37
C GLY A 41 -10.25 19.27 16.09
N TYR A 42 -10.95 19.81 15.09
CA TYR A 42 -11.16 19.13 13.81
C TYR A 42 -9.91 19.10 12.91
N GLU A 43 -9.05 20.13 12.94
CA GLU A 43 -7.75 20.14 12.23
C GLU A 43 -6.78 19.13 12.84
N THR A 44 -6.82 19.02 14.16
CA THR A 44 -6.03 18.03 14.89
C THR A 44 -6.45 16.61 14.49
N LEU A 45 -7.76 16.38 14.34
CA LEU A 45 -8.32 15.11 13.89
C LEU A 45 -7.95 14.78 12.43
N GLY A 46 -7.94 15.78 11.54
CA GLY A 46 -7.44 15.64 10.17
C GLY A 46 -5.97 15.23 10.15
N SER A 47 -5.12 15.95 10.88
CA SER A 47 -3.68 15.69 10.98
C SER A 47 -3.37 14.29 11.53
N VAL A 48 -4.07 13.86 12.58
CA VAL A 48 -3.93 12.49 13.14
C VAL A 48 -4.33 11.43 12.11
N SER A 49 -5.38 11.69 11.33
CA SER A 49 -5.85 10.77 10.30
C SER A 49 -4.84 10.60 9.16
N VAL A 50 -4.16 11.67 8.76
CA VAL A 50 -3.04 11.63 7.80
C VAL A 50 -1.89 10.80 8.34
N VAL A 51 -1.42 11.12 9.55
CA VAL A 51 -0.29 10.45 10.18
C VAL A 51 -0.58 8.95 10.34
N GLY A 52 -1.79 8.59 10.82
CA GLY A 52 -2.22 7.21 10.92
C GLY A 52 -2.31 6.50 9.56
N SER A 53 -2.71 7.21 8.50
CA SER A 53 -2.69 6.67 7.14
C SER A 53 -1.25 6.39 6.72
N VAL A 54 -0.34 7.35 6.81
CA VAL A 54 1.08 7.15 6.44
C VAL A 54 1.68 5.95 7.17
N PHE A 55 1.45 5.82 8.48
CA PHE A 55 1.94 4.67 9.26
C PHE A 55 1.40 3.32 8.80
N MET A 56 0.09 3.23 8.53
CA MET A 56 -0.47 2.01 7.92
C MET A 56 0.21 1.69 6.59
N GLY A 57 0.55 2.70 5.79
CA GLY A 57 1.17 2.55 4.48
C GLY A 57 2.58 1.98 4.60
N ASP A 58 3.39 2.59 5.46
CA ASP A 58 4.75 2.15 5.73
C ASP A 58 4.79 0.74 6.34
N ALA A 59 3.87 0.43 7.27
CA ALA A 59 3.75 -0.91 7.84
C ALA A 59 3.39 -1.97 6.78
N LEU A 60 2.48 -1.65 5.85
CA LEU A 60 2.14 -2.54 4.73
C LEU A 60 3.34 -2.78 3.80
N LEU A 61 4.17 -1.75 3.55
CA LEU A 61 5.38 -1.90 2.73
C LEU A 61 6.42 -2.80 3.39
N ILE A 62 6.65 -2.63 4.70
CA ILE A 62 7.55 -3.50 5.47
C ILE A 62 7.01 -4.94 5.50
N TYR A 63 5.70 -5.13 5.67
CA TYR A 63 5.08 -6.45 5.61
C TYR A 63 5.26 -7.12 4.24
N ARG A 64 5.14 -6.37 3.14
CA ARG A 64 5.43 -6.88 1.79
C ARG A 64 6.89 -7.30 1.64
N LEU A 65 7.83 -6.52 2.17
CA LEU A 65 9.26 -6.86 2.18
C LEU A 65 9.50 -8.19 2.90
N PHE A 66 8.85 -8.43 4.04
CA PHE A 66 8.92 -9.69 4.78
C PHE A 66 8.45 -10.90 3.97
N LEU A 67 7.32 -10.75 3.28
CA LEU A 67 6.79 -11.82 2.44
C LEU A 67 7.72 -12.13 1.26
N VAL A 68 8.22 -11.10 0.56
CA VAL A 68 9.08 -11.23 -0.63
C VAL A 68 10.44 -11.88 -0.29
N TYR A 69 10.95 -11.64 0.91
CA TYR A 69 12.20 -12.22 1.39
C TYR A 69 12.04 -13.53 2.16
N GLY A 70 10.88 -14.21 2.03
CA GLY A 70 10.66 -15.54 2.60
C GLY A 70 10.72 -15.55 4.12
N ARG A 71 10.19 -14.51 4.77
CA ARG A 71 10.13 -14.36 6.23
C ARG A 71 11.48 -14.18 6.92
N SER A 72 12.51 -13.69 6.22
CA SER A 72 13.81 -13.39 6.83
C SER A 72 13.79 -12.06 7.60
N PHE A 73 14.03 -12.11 8.91
CA PHE A 73 14.00 -10.92 9.78
C PHE A 73 15.19 -9.98 9.60
N VAL A 74 16.33 -10.47 9.11
CA VAL A 74 17.56 -9.68 8.95
C VAL A 74 17.36 -8.49 8.00
N VAL A 75 16.59 -8.67 6.93
CA VAL A 75 16.37 -7.64 5.90
C VAL A 75 15.41 -6.55 6.37
N ILE A 76 14.56 -6.85 7.35
CA ILE A 76 13.55 -5.93 7.89
C ILE A 76 14.10 -5.10 9.04
N LEU A 77 15.16 -5.55 9.70
CA LEU A 77 15.73 -4.86 10.85
C LEU A 77 15.98 -3.37 10.56
N LEU A 78 16.58 -3.05 9.40
CA LEU A 78 16.87 -1.68 9.01
C LEU A 78 15.59 -0.86 8.74
N PRO A 79 14.66 -1.27 7.86
CA PRO A 79 13.40 -0.57 7.67
C PRO A 79 12.54 -0.46 8.95
N ALA A 80 12.52 -1.48 9.79
CA ALA A 80 11.77 -1.48 11.04
C ALA A 80 12.36 -0.49 12.06
N LEU A 81 13.69 -0.38 12.14
CA LEU A 81 14.32 0.62 12.98
C LEU A 81 14.00 2.04 12.50
N ALA A 82 14.10 2.29 11.18
CA ALA A 82 13.71 3.56 10.59
C ALA A 82 12.23 3.90 10.84
N TYR A 83 11.34 2.90 10.76
CA TYR A 83 9.92 3.05 11.07
C TYR A 83 9.68 3.46 12.53
N MET A 84 10.37 2.82 13.48
CA MET A 84 10.25 3.16 14.90
C MET A 84 10.75 4.59 15.20
N VAL A 85 11.85 5.01 14.55
CA VAL A 85 12.35 6.39 14.66
C VAL A 85 11.34 7.38 14.08
N GLY A 86 10.78 7.09 12.90
CA GLY A 86 9.72 7.91 12.30
C GLY A 86 8.48 8.01 13.19
N PHE A 87 8.10 6.92 13.84
CA PHE A 87 6.98 6.89 14.81
C PHE A 87 7.21 7.78 16.02
N ALA A 88 8.41 7.72 16.61
CA ALA A 88 8.77 8.59 17.73
C ALA A 88 8.74 10.08 17.34
N LEU A 89 9.29 10.42 16.17
CA LEU A 89 9.30 11.80 15.65
C LEU A 89 7.90 12.32 15.35
N ALA A 90 7.02 11.49 14.79
CA ALA A 90 5.63 11.87 14.53
C ALA A 90 4.85 12.14 15.82
N ILE A 91 5.04 11.32 16.86
CA ILE A 91 4.41 11.56 18.16
C ILE A 91 4.93 12.87 18.77
N GLN A 92 6.25 13.11 18.72
CA GLN A 92 6.81 14.36 19.21
C GLN A 92 6.23 15.57 18.48
N GLN A 93 6.12 15.50 17.15
CA GLN A 93 5.50 16.53 16.32
C GLN A 93 4.05 16.79 16.74
N LEU A 94 3.26 15.74 16.95
CA LEU A 94 1.85 15.84 17.32
C LEU A 94 1.65 16.44 18.71
N VAL A 95 2.53 16.08 19.66
CA VAL A 95 2.52 16.63 21.03
C VAL A 95 2.95 18.09 21.05
N LEU A 96 3.93 18.48 20.24
CA LEU A 96 4.36 19.88 20.07
C LEU A 96 3.26 20.73 19.44
N ALA A 97 2.57 20.19 18.43
CA ALA A 97 1.42 20.81 17.79
C ALA A 97 0.21 20.99 18.72
N GLY A 98 -0.03 20.04 19.63
CA GLY A 98 -1.19 20.05 20.53
C GLY A 98 -1.02 20.88 21.82
N LYS A 99 0.15 21.51 22.06
CA LYS A 99 0.35 22.36 23.24
C LYS A 99 -0.34 23.73 23.06
N PRO A 100 -1.03 24.27 24.07
CA PRO A 100 -1.50 25.65 24.03
C PRO A 100 -0.29 26.59 23.94
N ASN A 101 -0.22 27.42 22.89
CA ASN A 101 0.94 28.22 22.43
C ASN A 101 2.06 27.45 21.68
N GLY A 102 1.81 26.23 21.21
CA GLY A 102 2.71 25.52 20.31
C GLY A 102 2.69 26.15 18.91
N ASP A 103 3.85 26.53 18.39
CA ASP A 103 3.98 27.03 17.02
C ASP A 103 4.27 25.85 16.07
N PHE A 104 3.28 25.47 15.27
CA PHE A 104 3.43 24.44 14.23
C PHE A 104 4.47 24.85 13.18
N PHE A 105 4.64 26.16 12.97
CA PHE A 105 5.64 26.77 12.10
C PHE A 105 6.89 27.24 12.87
N GLY A 106 6.98 26.93 14.16
CA GLY A 106 8.17 27.22 14.94
C GLY A 106 9.37 26.45 14.38
N LYS A 107 10.56 27.06 14.41
CA LYS A 107 11.80 26.48 13.83
C LYS A 107 12.09 25.05 14.30
N ASP A 108 11.75 24.73 15.54
CA ASP A 108 11.93 23.39 16.12
C ASP A 108 10.91 22.39 15.58
N SER A 109 9.64 22.79 15.44
CA SER A 109 8.56 21.99 14.84
C SER A 109 8.82 21.71 13.36
N VAL A 110 9.32 22.70 12.61
CA VAL A 110 9.68 22.53 11.20
C VAL A 110 10.85 21.55 11.06
N ARG A 111 11.89 21.65 11.90
CA ARG A 111 13.03 20.73 11.86
C ARG A 111 12.62 19.28 12.14
N LEU A 112 11.72 19.07 13.10
CA LEU A 112 11.19 17.74 13.42
C LEU A 112 10.30 17.18 12.29
N ALA A 113 9.42 18.01 11.72
CA ALA A 113 8.63 17.61 10.55
C ALA A 113 9.53 17.23 9.35
N VAL A 114 10.52 18.06 9.01
CA VAL A 114 11.45 17.78 7.91
C VAL A 114 12.16 16.45 8.14
N ALA A 115 12.62 16.17 9.37
CA ALA A 115 13.24 14.90 9.71
C ALA A 115 12.26 13.72 9.55
N TYR A 116 11.04 13.85 10.07
CA TYR A 116 9.99 12.84 9.95
C TYR A 116 9.67 12.53 8.47
N TYR A 117 9.33 13.54 7.68
CA TYR A 117 8.97 13.37 6.27
C TYR A 117 10.13 12.80 5.45
N SER A 118 11.37 13.24 5.72
CA SER A 118 12.56 12.70 5.05
C SER A 118 12.75 11.20 5.33
N ILE A 119 12.57 10.78 6.58
CA ILE A 119 12.69 9.36 6.97
C ILE A 119 11.62 8.52 6.30
N THR A 120 10.36 8.97 6.31
CA THR A 120 9.25 8.24 5.66
C THR A 120 9.47 8.10 4.14
N ILE A 121 9.85 9.18 3.45
CA ILE A 121 10.12 9.12 2.01
C ILE A 121 11.30 8.20 1.71
N CYS A 122 12.40 8.32 2.47
CA CYS A 122 13.57 7.48 2.31
C CYS A 122 13.25 6.00 2.56
N LEU A 123 12.50 5.69 3.62
CA LEU A 123 12.04 4.34 3.93
C LEU A 123 11.24 3.75 2.76
N ASN A 124 10.30 4.51 2.22
CA ASN A 124 9.48 4.10 1.07
C ASN A 124 10.35 3.75 -0.15
N ILE A 125 11.31 4.61 -0.50
CA ILE A 125 12.23 4.41 -1.61
C ILE A 125 13.11 3.18 -1.37
N VAL A 126 13.75 3.08 -0.19
CA VAL A 126 14.64 1.97 0.16
C VAL A 126 13.89 0.65 0.11
N VAL A 127 12.72 0.55 0.76
CA VAL A 127 11.92 -0.68 0.75
C VAL A 127 11.51 -1.06 -0.67
N THR A 128 11.08 -0.09 -1.48
CA THR A 128 10.71 -0.33 -2.88
C THR A 128 11.90 -0.86 -3.70
N VAL A 129 13.08 -0.25 -3.57
CA VAL A 129 14.31 -0.70 -4.24
C VAL A 129 14.69 -2.12 -3.82
N PHE A 130 14.62 -2.44 -2.52
CA PHE A 130 14.89 -3.79 -2.03
C PHE A 130 13.93 -4.83 -2.63
N ILE A 131 12.63 -4.52 -2.70
CA ILE A 131 11.63 -5.37 -3.33
C ILE A 131 11.96 -5.57 -4.82
N CYS A 132 12.23 -4.48 -5.56
CA CYS A 132 12.56 -4.54 -6.99
C CYS A 132 13.82 -5.37 -7.27
N VAL A 133 14.90 -5.17 -6.50
CA VAL A 133 16.13 -5.94 -6.65
C VAL A 133 15.89 -7.42 -6.40
N ARG A 134 15.10 -7.77 -5.38
CA ARG A 134 14.77 -9.17 -5.07
C ARG A 134 13.93 -9.80 -6.17
N LEU A 135 12.89 -9.11 -6.64
CA LEU A 135 12.05 -9.55 -7.77
C LEU A 135 12.88 -9.77 -9.02
N PHE A 136 13.81 -8.87 -9.32
CA PHE A 136 14.67 -8.99 -10.49
C PHE A 136 15.68 -10.14 -10.36
N ARG A 137 16.22 -10.39 -9.16
CA ARG A 137 17.06 -11.57 -8.89
C ARG A 137 16.27 -12.88 -9.04
N LEU A 138 15.01 -12.90 -8.60
CA LEU A 138 14.11 -14.05 -8.79
C LEU A 138 13.80 -14.25 -10.28
N SER A 139 13.41 -13.19 -10.98
CA SER A 139 13.18 -13.18 -12.43
C SER A 139 14.36 -13.81 -13.18
N ARG A 140 15.58 -13.33 -12.91
CA ARG A 140 16.80 -13.85 -13.55
C ARG A 140 17.08 -15.31 -13.22
N ARG A 141 16.77 -15.77 -12.00
CA ARG A 141 16.95 -17.19 -11.62
C ARG A 141 15.93 -18.07 -12.34
N PHE A 142 14.65 -17.69 -12.32
CA PHE A 142 13.59 -18.45 -12.97
C PHE A 142 13.70 -18.45 -14.50
N SER A 143 14.13 -17.34 -15.12
CA SER A 143 14.42 -17.32 -16.56
C SER A 143 15.50 -18.32 -16.99
N LYS A 144 16.48 -18.56 -16.12
CA LYS A 144 17.57 -19.51 -16.40
C LYS A 144 17.13 -20.97 -16.23
N THR A 145 16.13 -21.25 -15.38
CA THR A 145 15.73 -22.62 -15.03
C THR A 145 14.41 -23.07 -15.68
N LEU A 146 13.48 -22.16 -15.97
CA LEU A 146 12.09 -22.45 -16.38
C LEU A 146 11.66 -21.72 -17.67
N GLY A 147 12.58 -21.08 -18.40
CA GLY A 147 12.30 -20.35 -19.64
C GLY A 147 11.99 -18.85 -19.47
N LYS A 148 12.13 -18.07 -20.55
CA LYS A 148 12.06 -16.59 -20.54
C LYS A 148 10.69 -16.03 -20.10
N GLU A 149 9.61 -16.75 -20.37
CA GLU A 149 8.22 -16.32 -20.11
C GLU A 149 7.97 -16.03 -18.62
N ASN A 150 8.39 -16.94 -17.73
CA ASN A 150 8.26 -16.76 -16.29
C ASN A 150 9.08 -15.58 -15.73
N GLY A 151 10.18 -15.21 -16.40
CA GLY A 151 10.99 -14.04 -15.99
C GLY A 151 10.31 -12.71 -16.27
N GLN A 152 9.56 -12.62 -17.37
CA GLN A 152 8.86 -11.40 -17.77
C GLN A 152 7.77 -11.02 -16.77
N ILE A 153 7.10 -12.00 -16.15
CA ILE A 153 6.09 -11.77 -15.10
C ILE A 153 6.69 -11.02 -13.91
N TYR A 154 7.84 -11.46 -13.39
CA TYR A 154 8.51 -10.80 -12.26
C TYR A 154 9.13 -9.44 -12.63
N GLY A 155 9.59 -9.28 -13.88
CA GLY A 155 10.09 -8.00 -14.40
C GLY A 155 8.97 -6.96 -14.52
N GLY A 156 7.81 -7.36 -15.07
CA GLY A 156 6.60 -6.54 -15.13
C GLY A 156 6.10 -6.12 -13.75
N ALA A 157 6.07 -7.06 -12.79
CA ALA A 157 5.71 -6.76 -11.41
C ALA A 157 6.64 -5.71 -10.76
N ALA A 158 7.94 -5.76 -11.02
CA ALA A 158 8.89 -4.76 -10.52
C ALA A 158 8.68 -3.39 -11.18
N ALA A 159 8.41 -3.34 -12.49
CA ALA A 159 8.10 -2.10 -13.20
C ALA A 159 6.80 -1.45 -12.67
N ILE A 160 5.76 -2.25 -12.45
CA ILE A 160 4.48 -1.79 -11.88
C ILE A 160 4.67 -1.17 -10.50
N LEU A 161 5.51 -1.79 -9.66
CA LEU A 161 5.80 -1.27 -8.32
C LEU A 161 6.49 0.09 -8.39
N ILE A 162 7.47 0.26 -9.30
CA ILE A 162 8.18 1.52 -9.48
C ILE A 162 7.22 2.60 -10.01
N GLU A 163 6.42 2.28 -11.03
CA GLU A 163 5.43 3.20 -11.61
C GLU A 163 4.42 3.69 -10.55
N SER A 164 4.02 2.81 -9.63
CA SER A 164 3.05 3.13 -8.58
C SER A 164 3.66 3.85 -7.37
N ALA A 165 4.95 3.64 -7.08
CA ALA A 165 5.66 4.27 -5.97
C ALA A 165 6.29 5.64 -6.32
N ALA A 166 6.54 5.88 -7.61
CA ALA A 166 7.13 7.13 -8.09
C ALA A 166 6.31 8.39 -7.74
N PRO A 167 4.98 8.43 -7.91
CA PRO A 167 4.18 9.61 -7.59
C PRO A 167 4.25 9.99 -6.10
N TYR A 168 4.25 8.99 -5.21
CA TYR A 168 4.35 9.21 -3.78
C TYR A 168 5.69 9.86 -3.40
N SER A 169 6.79 9.31 -3.93
CA SER A 169 8.14 9.82 -3.65
C SER A 169 8.37 11.21 -4.26
N LEU A 170 7.91 11.42 -5.50
CA LEU A 170 8.04 12.70 -6.21
C LEU A 170 7.30 13.82 -5.48
N LEU A 171 6.03 13.61 -5.15
CA LEU A 171 5.24 14.60 -4.42
C LEU A 171 5.77 14.84 -3.00
N GLY A 172 6.36 13.82 -2.38
CA GLY A 172 7.02 13.96 -1.09
C GLY A 172 8.22 14.91 -1.16
N ILE A 173 9.05 14.79 -2.20
CA ILE A 173 10.18 15.71 -2.43
C ILE A 173 9.67 17.13 -2.77
N MET A 174 8.65 17.24 -3.61
CA MET A 174 8.01 18.52 -3.95
C MET A 174 7.34 19.19 -2.74
N TYR A 175 6.96 18.42 -1.72
CA TYR A 175 6.51 18.95 -0.44
C TYR A 175 7.66 19.35 0.48
N LEU A 176 8.69 18.50 0.57
CA LEU A 176 9.82 18.69 1.49
C LEU A 176 10.60 19.97 1.20
N ILE A 177 10.84 20.30 -0.08
CA ILE A 177 11.66 21.47 -0.47
C ILE A 177 10.98 22.78 -0.07
N PRO A 178 9.72 23.08 -0.47
CA PRO A 178 9.06 24.33 -0.10
C PRO A 178 8.75 24.40 1.40
N PHE A 179 8.45 23.26 2.03
CA PHE A 179 8.21 23.20 3.47
C PHE A 179 9.46 23.56 4.28
N SER A 180 10.64 23.06 3.86
CA SER A 180 11.92 23.39 4.51
C SER A 180 12.34 24.85 4.32
N LEU A 181 11.83 25.50 3.27
CA LEU A 181 12.09 26.90 2.94
C LEU A 181 10.98 27.84 3.45
N GLU A 182 10.02 27.32 4.21
CA GLU A 182 8.89 28.07 4.78
C GLU A 182 8.03 28.80 3.72
N TYR A 183 8.02 28.31 2.48
CA TYR A 183 7.16 28.84 1.42
C TYR A 183 5.75 28.27 1.54
N GLY A 184 4.73 29.13 1.39
CA GLY A 184 3.31 28.73 1.46
C GLY A 184 2.89 27.68 0.41
N THR A 185 3.67 27.50 -0.66
CA THR A 185 3.45 26.43 -1.66
C THR A 185 3.62 25.03 -1.06
N GLY A 186 4.29 24.88 0.08
CA GLY A 186 4.40 23.61 0.79
C GLY A 186 3.04 23.05 1.22
N ILE A 187 2.07 23.90 1.55
CA ILE A 187 0.73 23.44 1.98
C ILE A 187 0.04 22.66 0.83
N LEU A 188 0.11 23.18 -0.40
CA LEU A 188 -0.44 22.54 -1.60
C LEU A 188 0.16 21.14 -1.83
N PHE A 189 1.49 21.04 -1.84
CA PHE A 189 2.16 19.76 -2.08
C PHE A 189 1.97 18.78 -0.92
N GLY A 190 1.89 19.27 0.32
CA GLY A 190 1.61 18.43 1.49
C GLY A 190 0.24 17.77 1.42
N GLN A 191 -0.78 18.51 0.99
CA GLN A 191 -2.13 17.97 0.78
C GLN A 191 -2.14 16.90 -0.32
N LEU A 192 -1.49 17.15 -1.46
CA LEU A 192 -1.36 16.18 -2.55
C LEU A 192 -0.63 14.90 -2.10
N TRP A 193 0.50 15.06 -1.39
CA TRP A 193 1.28 13.96 -0.87
C TRP A 193 0.48 13.11 0.14
N SER A 194 -0.26 13.75 1.05
CA SER A 194 -1.15 13.08 2.00
C SER A 194 -2.15 12.16 1.29
N LYS A 195 -2.84 12.65 0.25
CA LYS A 195 -3.80 11.79 -0.48
C LYS A 195 -3.10 10.63 -1.20
N MET A 196 -1.92 10.88 -1.77
CA MET A 196 -1.14 9.85 -2.44
C MET A 196 -0.65 8.76 -1.49
N SER A 197 -0.41 9.06 -0.21
CA SER A 197 -0.09 8.05 0.82
C SER A 197 -1.16 6.97 0.96
N GLY A 198 -2.43 7.35 0.81
CA GLY A 198 -3.57 6.41 0.86
C GLY A 198 -3.83 5.71 -0.48
N ILE A 199 -3.62 6.41 -1.60
CA ILE A 199 -3.90 5.90 -2.95
C ILE A 199 -2.81 4.93 -3.43
N ALA A 200 -1.53 5.17 -3.12
CA ALA A 200 -0.43 4.36 -3.63
C ALA A 200 -0.53 2.86 -3.26
N PRO A 201 -0.85 2.48 -2.01
CA PRO A 201 -1.07 1.07 -1.66
C PRO A 201 -2.21 0.42 -2.45
N LEU A 202 -3.28 1.17 -2.74
CA LEU A 202 -4.44 0.71 -3.52
C LEU A 202 -4.09 0.50 -4.99
N LEU A 203 -3.35 1.44 -5.61
CA LEU A 203 -2.88 1.31 -6.99
C LEU A 203 -1.99 0.08 -7.16
N ILE A 204 -1.10 -0.18 -6.20
CA ILE A 204 -0.26 -1.38 -6.23
C ILE A 204 -1.13 -2.65 -6.16
N ILE A 205 -2.12 -2.69 -5.27
CA ILE A 205 -3.01 -3.87 -5.14
C ILE A 205 -3.81 -4.07 -6.44
N LEU A 206 -4.45 -3.00 -6.95
CA LEU A 206 -5.24 -3.05 -8.17
C LEU A 206 -4.42 -3.53 -9.37
N ARG A 207 -3.19 -3.03 -9.51
CA ARG A 207 -2.28 -3.44 -10.60
C ARG A 207 -1.76 -4.86 -10.42
N VAL A 208 -1.55 -5.35 -9.19
CA VAL A 208 -1.20 -6.76 -8.94
C VAL A 208 -2.35 -7.69 -9.29
N VAL A 209 -3.58 -7.32 -8.97
CA VAL A 209 -4.79 -8.09 -9.35
C VAL A 209 -4.94 -8.11 -10.87
N ASN A 210 -4.84 -6.96 -11.54
CA ASN A 210 -4.93 -6.88 -13.00
C ASN A 210 -3.77 -7.56 -13.73
N GLY A 211 -2.55 -7.52 -13.16
CA GLY A 211 -1.39 -8.23 -13.71
C GLY A 211 -1.50 -9.74 -13.59
N ARG A 212 -2.22 -10.26 -12.59
CA ARG A 212 -2.61 -11.68 -12.52
C ARG A 212 -3.66 -12.01 -13.57
N ALA A 213 -4.68 -11.16 -13.74
CA ALA A 213 -5.69 -11.35 -14.78
C ALA A 213 -5.09 -11.39 -16.19
N TRP A 214 -4.08 -10.55 -16.48
CA TRP A 214 -3.36 -10.59 -17.77
C TRP A 214 -2.51 -11.87 -17.96
N SER A 215 -2.05 -12.48 -16.87
CA SER A 215 -1.31 -13.74 -16.92
C SER A 215 -2.24 -14.97 -16.95
N GLU A 216 -3.51 -14.82 -16.56
CA GLU A 216 -4.52 -15.89 -16.50
C GLU A 216 -5.09 -16.29 -17.87
N ASP A 217 -4.91 -15.47 -18.92
CA ASP A 217 -5.26 -15.87 -20.30
C ASP A 217 -4.34 -16.99 -20.84
N GLY A 218 -3.25 -17.32 -20.14
CA GLY A 218 -2.31 -18.39 -20.51
C GLY A 218 -2.37 -19.68 -19.69
N THR A 219 -2.82 -19.69 -18.43
CA THR A 219 -2.97 -20.93 -17.64
C THR A 219 -3.76 -20.69 -16.35
N GLN A 220 -4.91 -21.36 -16.22
CA GLN A 220 -5.79 -21.20 -15.06
C GLN A 220 -5.26 -21.92 -13.81
N ILE A 221 -5.17 -21.18 -12.70
CA ILE A 221 -5.53 -21.72 -11.39
C ILE A 221 -6.66 -20.85 -10.85
N ARG A 222 -7.89 -21.18 -11.27
CA ARG A 222 -9.10 -20.70 -10.62
C ARG A 222 -9.11 -21.30 -9.21
N THR A 223 -8.93 -20.47 -8.19
CA THR A 223 -9.63 -20.71 -6.92
C THR A 223 -10.94 -19.94 -7.06
N PRO A 224 -12.03 -20.56 -7.53
CA PRO A 224 -13.30 -19.88 -7.49
C PRO A 224 -13.66 -19.73 -6.01
N LEU A 225 -13.68 -18.49 -5.52
CA LEU A 225 -14.58 -18.14 -4.43
C LEU A 225 -16.00 -18.30 -5.00
N THR A 226 -16.47 -19.55 -5.06
CA THR A 226 -17.86 -19.88 -5.33
C THR A 226 -18.65 -19.42 -4.13
N PHE A 227 -19.21 -18.23 -4.21
CA PHE A 227 -20.33 -17.85 -3.36
C PHE A 227 -21.47 -18.82 -3.69
N LEU A 228 -21.75 -19.74 -2.77
CA LEU A 228 -22.94 -20.57 -2.88
C LEU A 228 -24.17 -19.64 -2.94
N PRO A 229 -25.05 -19.78 -3.95
CA PRO A 229 -26.30 -19.05 -3.97
C PRO A 229 -27.12 -19.41 -2.71
N PRO A 230 -27.86 -18.45 -2.12
CA PRO A 230 -28.66 -18.70 -0.93
C PRO A 230 -29.96 -19.35 -1.37
N ASP A 231 -29.94 -20.66 -1.56
CA ASP A 231 -31.12 -21.54 -1.40
C ASP A 231 -30.69 -22.98 -1.70
N VAL A 232 -30.62 -23.79 -0.65
CA VAL A 232 -31.17 -25.15 -0.52
C VAL A 232 -30.77 -25.62 0.87
N THR A 233 -31.61 -25.35 1.85
CA THR A 233 -31.67 -26.13 3.08
C THR A 233 -32.26 -27.50 2.76
N THR A 234 -31.42 -28.49 2.43
CA THR A 234 -31.76 -29.89 2.67
C THR A 234 -30.53 -30.60 3.20
N ILE A 235 -30.59 -30.94 4.49
CA ILE A 235 -29.69 -31.88 5.15
C ILE A 235 -30.24 -33.28 4.82
N PRO A 236 -29.49 -34.19 4.19
CA PRO A 236 -29.72 -35.61 4.37
C PRO A 236 -28.73 -36.13 5.42
N SER A 237 -29.30 -36.73 6.46
CA SER A 237 -28.65 -37.45 7.55
C SER A 237 -27.62 -38.50 7.10
N PRO A 238 -26.64 -38.85 7.96
CA PRO A 238 -25.63 -39.85 7.64
C PRO A 238 -26.23 -41.25 7.87
N LEU A 239 -26.40 -42.04 6.82
CA LEU A 239 -26.50 -43.52 6.85
C LEU A 239 -26.75 -44.04 5.43
N HIS A 240 -25.69 -44.24 4.65
CA HIS A 240 -25.53 -45.44 3.83
C HIS A 240 -24.09 -45.52 3.32
N SER A 241 -23.28 -46.25 4.09
CA SER A 241 -22.08 -46.87 3.59
C SER A 241 -22.48 -48.06 2.70
N VAL A 242 -21.60 -48.40 1.76
CA VAL A 242 -21.55 -49.68 1.01
C VAL A 242 -22.57 -49.85 -0.14
N ALA A 243 -22.12 -49.57 -1.38
CA ALA A 243 -22.31 -50.45 -2.54
C ALA A 243 -21.60 -49.88 -3.79
N PHE A 244 -21.08 -50.79 -4.63
CA PHE A 244 -20.51 -50.56 -5.97
C PHE A 244 -19.03 -50.17 -6.09
N LEU A 245 -18.19 -51.02 -5.48
CA LEU A 245 -17.04 -51.57 -6.20
C LEU A 245 -17.56 -52.59 -7.21
N GLY A 246 -17.39 -52.32 -8.51
CA GLY A 246 -17.62 -53.30 -9.55
C GLY A 246 -17.94 -52.65 -10.89
N GLN A 247 -17.15 -53.01 -11.90
CA GLN A 247 -17.48 -52.89 -13.33
C GLN A 247 -16.96 -51.65 -14.07
N ASN A 248 -15.64 -51.63 -14.33
CA ASN A 248 -15.12 -51.35 -15.69
C ASN A 248 -13.62 -51.67 -15.79
N ARG A 249 -13.30 -52.93 -16.04
CA ARG A 249 -11.95 -53.38 -16.46
C ARG A 249 -12.10 -54.55 -17.44
N SER A 250 -12.60 -54.26 -18.65
CA SER A 250 -12.68 -55.26 -19.73
C SER A 250 -12.85 -54.59 -21.10
N SER A 251 -11.89 -53.75 -21.50
CA SER A 251 -11.72 -53.30 -22.88
C SER A 251 -10.31 -52.75 -23.03
N LEU A 252 -9.28 -53.59 -23.18
CA LEU A 252 -7.94 -53.24 -23.74
C LEU A 252 -6.95 -54.42 -23.77
N GLU A 253 -7.41 -55.68 -23.87
CA GLU A 253 -6.53 -56.83 -24.17
C GLU A 253 -7.14 -57.68 -25.28
N HIS A 254 -7.17 -57.14 -26.51
CA HIS A 254 -7.30 -57.96 -27.71
C HIS A 254 -6.70 -57.24 -28.93
N SER A 255 -5.40 -56.98 -28.89
CA SER A 255 -4.61 -56.71 -30.10
C SER A 255 -3.12 -56.91 -29.82
N SER A 256 -2.72 -58.14 -29.53
CA SER A 256 -1.34 -58.60 -29.74
C SER A 256 -1.30 -60.13 -29.64
N SER A 257 -0.51 -60.76 -30.51
CA SER A 257 -0.31 -62.22 -30.67
C SER A 257 -1.31 -62.94 -31.57
N LYS A 258 -0.94 -63.05 -32.86
CA LYS A 258 -0.96 -64.30 -33.65
C LYS A 258 -0.43 -64.01 -35.08
N HIS A 259 0.86 -64.23 -35.31
CA HIS A 259 1.42 -64.69 -36.60
C HIS A 259 2.68 -65.50 -36.27
N PHE A 260 2.57 -66.82 -36.39
CA PHE A 260 3.68 -67.78 -36.39
C PHE A 260 3.59 -68.60 -37.68
N ALA A 261 4.77 -69.04 -38.12
CA ALA A 261 5.15 -69.72 -39.35
C ALA A 261 4.30 -70.96 -39.73
N PRO A 262 4.55 -71.53 -40.92
CA PRO A 262 5.64 -72.51 -41.03
C PRO A 262 6.78 -72.12 -41.99
#